data_AF-A0A659SD96-F1
#
_entry.id   AF-A0A659SD96-F1
#
_cell.length_a   1.000
_cell.length_b   1.000
_cell.length_c   1.000
_cell.angle_alpha   90.00
_cell.angle_beta   90.00
_cell.angle_gamma   90.00
#
_symmetry.space_group_name_H-M   'P 1'
#
loop_
_entity.id
_entity.type
_entity.pdbx_description
1 polymer ?
#
loop_
_entity_poly.entity_id
_entity_poly.type
_entity_poly.pdbx_seq_one_letter_code
_entity_poly.pdbx_strand_id
1 'polypeptide(L)'
;GDPHTARLRARFKPMATLTMKNGVPPEKVDVVSGNAQGTGPVGFSAALLPFLQNRDAQAVQRQRVADHFPGSDAYYNYVLTLFGQGWDQHRFRFTVKGELLPDWGQECVSSR
;
A
#
# COMPACT_ATOMS: atom_id res chain seq x y z
N GLY A 1 -11.52 10.92 -11.58
CA GLY A 1 -11.19 9.76 -10.75
C GLY A 1 -12.10 8.61 -11.15
N ASP A 2 -11.63 7.37 -11.03
CA ASP A 2 -12.45 6.19 -11.38
C ASP A 2 -13.72 6.11 -10.48
N PRO A 3 -14.92 5.97 -11.06
CA PRO A 3 -16.19 5.92 -10.32
C PRO A 3 -16.30 4.73 -9.34
N HIS A 4 -15.57 3.62 -9.57
CA HIS A 4 -15.65 2.44 -8.70
C HIS A 4 -14.79 2.55 -7.44
N THR A 5 -13.76 3.39 -7.50
CA THR A 5 -12.79 3.57 -6.43
C THR A 5 -13.45 3.96 -5.09
N ALA A 6 -14.44 4.86 -5.10
CA ALA A 6 -15.13 5.27 -3.87
C ALA A 6 -15.92 4.11 -3.23
N ARG A 7 -16.61 3.31 -4.06
CA ARG A 7 -17.39 2.15 -3.60
C ARG A 7 -16.50 1.07 -3.01
N LEU A 8 -15.38 0.78 -3.67
CA LEU A 8 -14.41 -0.22 -3.20
C LEU A 8 -13.74 0.22 -1.91
N ARG A 9 -13.33 1.49 -1.80
CA ARG A 9 -12.78 2.04 -0.55
C ARG A 9 -13.77 1.94 0.61
N ALA A 10 -15.04 2.29 0.37
CA ALA A 10 -16.07 2.15 1.38
C ALA A 10 -16.26 0.70 1.83
N ARG A 11 -16.26 -0.25 0.89
CA ARG A 11 -16.40 -1.69 1.19
C ARG A 11 -15.24 -2.23 2.01
N PHE A 12 -14.00 -1.80 1.73
CA PHE A 12 -12.79 -2.26 2.42
C PHE A 12 -12.39 -1.42 3.64
N LYS A 13 -13.18 -0.40 3.98
CA LYS A 13 -12.96 0.45 5.17
C LYS A 13 -12.66 -0.33 6.46
N PRO A 14 -13.28 -1.49 6.75
CA PRO A 14 -12.93 -2.28 7.94
C PRO A 14 -11.44 -2.64 8.05
N MET A 15 -10.77 -2.93 6.93
CA MET A 15 -9.32 -3.21 6.93
C MET A 15 -8.49 -2.00 7.35
N ALA A 16 -8.84 -0.80 6.85
CA ALA A 16 -8.18 0.45 7.27
C ALA A 16 -8.41 0.72 8.76
N THR A 17 -9.65 0.51 9.24
CA THR A 17 -10.00 0.69 10.65
C THR A 17 -9.23 -0.27 11.55
N LEU A 18 -9.13 -1.55 11.19
CA LEU A 18 -8.37 -2.56 11.94
C LEU A 18 -6.89 -2.21 12.01
N THR A 19 -6.29 -1.82 10.88
CA THR A 19 -4.88 -1.44 10.79
C THR A 19 -4.59 -0.18 11.62
N MET A 20 -5.49 0.80 11.59
CA MET A 20 -5.37 2.02 12.39
C MET A 20 -5.52 1.73 13.89
N LYS A 21 -6.46 0.85 14.28
CA LYS A 21 -6.72 0.51 15.68
C LYS A 21 -5.57 -0.31 16.29
N ASN A 22 -5.04 -1.28 15.54
CA ASN A 22 -4.02 -2.21 16.05
C ASN A 22 -2.59 -1.72 15.75
N GLY A 23 -2.42 -0.65 14.97
CA GLY A 23 -1.12 -0.16 14.52
C GLY A 23 -0.45 -1.03 13.45
N VAL A 24 -0.96 -2.25 13.22
CA VAL A 24 -0.44 -3.21 12.24
C VAL A 24 -1.59 -3.90 11.50
N PRO A 25 -1.39 -4.28 10.22
CA PRO A 25 -2.35 -5.10 9.51
C PRO A 25 -2.42 -6.51 10.08
N PRO A 26 -3.59 -7.17 10.03
CA PRO A 26 -3.70 -8.58 10.38
C PRO A 26 -3.03 -9.47 9.34
N GLU A 27 -2.62 -10.67 9.75
CA GLU A 27 -2.06 -11.68 8.84
C GLU A 27 -3.19 -12.37 8.05
N LYS A 28 -4.30 -12.65 8.74
CA LYS A 28 -5.46 -13.38 8.19
C LYS A 28 -6.74 -12.68 8.60
N VAL A 29 -7.71 -12.64 7.70
CA VAL A 29 -9.08 -12.18 8.00
C VAL A 29 -10.05 -13.16 7.37
N ASP A 30 -10.98 -13.66 8.16
CA ASP A 30 -12.11 -14.44 7.66
C ASP A 30 -13.05 -13.51 6.88
N VAL A 31 -13.29 -13.82 5.61
CA VAL A 31 -14.08 -12.98 4.70
C VAL A 31 -15.59 -13.00 4.99
N VAL A 32 -16.07 -14.02 5.71
CA VAL A 32 -17.47 -14.17 6.10
C VAL A 32 -17.72 -13.53 7.47
N SER A 33 -16.90 -13.87 8.47
CA SER A 33 -17.09 -13.39 9.85
C SER A 33 -16.40 -12.04 10.13
N GLY A 34 -15.39 -11.68 9.34
CA GLY A 34 -14.57 -10.48 9.58
C GLY A 34 -13.54 -10.65 10.69
N ASN A 35 -13.39 -11.85 11.26
CA ASN A 35 -12.46 -12.12 12.34
C ASN A 35 -11.01 -12.05 11.84
N ALA A 36 -10.24 -11.14 12.42
CA ALA A 36 -8.83 -10.91 12.09
C ALA A 36 -7.91 -11.65 13.06
N GLN A 37 -6.84 -12.26 12.54
CA GLN A 37 -5.89 -13.05 13.32
C GLN A 37 -4.45 -12.78 12.86
N GLY A 38 -3.52 -12.90 13.80
CA GLY A 38 -2.08 -12.74 13.56
C GLY A 38 -1.67 -11.30 13.24
N THR A 39 -0.36 -11.10 13.10
CA THR A 39 0.23 -9.82 12.69
C THR A 39 0.83 -9.99 11.31
N GLY A 40 0.31 -9.23 10.34
CA GLY A 40 0.75 -9.30 8.95
C GLY A 40 2.21 -8.87 8.80
N PRO A 41 2.96 -9.45 7.85
CA PRO A 41 4.37 -9.11 7.64
C PRO A 41 4.51 -7.67 7.11
N VAL A 42 5.75 -7.18 7.05
CA VAL A 42 6.04 -5.80 6.61
C VAL A 42 5.48 -5.46 5.23
N GLY A 43 5.43 -6.44 4.30
CA GLY A 43 4.87 -6.24 2.96
C GLY A 43 3.40 -5.83 2.99
N PHE A 44 2.63 -6.28 3.99
CA PHE A 44 1.22 -5.90 4.13
C PHE A 44 1.10 -4.43 4.55
N SER A 45 1.99 -3.95 5.43
CA SER A 45 2.04 -2.54 5.80
C SER A 45 2.32 -1.67 4.59
N ALA A 46 3.26 -2.07 3.73
CA ALA A 46 3.54 -1.36 2.49
C ALA A 46 2.34 -1.38 1.54
N ALA A 47 1.72 -2.54 1.33
CA ALA A 47 0.56 -2.68 0.45
C ALA A 47 -0.64 -1.81 0.86
N LEU A 48 -0.79 -1.51 2.15
CA LEU A 48 -1.86 -0.66 2.66
C LEU A 48 -1.57 0.84 2.62
N LEU A 49 -0.32 1.28 2.38
CA LEU A 49 0.02 2.69 2.23
C LEU A 49 -0.89 3.45 1.23
N PRO A 50 -1.06 2.98 -0.03
CA PRO A 50 -1.95 3.63 -1.00
C PRO A 50 -3.44 3.56 -0.62
N PHE A 51 -3.81 2.61 0.24
CA PHE A 51 -5.19 2.38 0.64
C PHE A 51 -5.62 3.27 1.82
N LEU A 52 -4.76 3.40 2.84
CA LEU A 52 -5.01 4.22 4.01
C LEU A 52 -5.19 5.67 3.62
N GLN A 53 -6.28 6.30 4.07
CA GLN A 53 -6.55 7.73 3.84
C GLN A 53 -6.16 8.60 5.03
N ASN A 54 -6.00 7.99 6.21
CA ASN A 54 -5.57 8.67 7.43
C ASN A 54 -4.04 8.82 7.42
N ARG A 55 -3.57 10.05 7.61
CA ARG A 55 -2.13 10.41 7.56
C ARG A 55 -1.32 9.78 8.68
N ASP A 56 -1.86 9.70 9.89
CA ASP A 56 -1.18 9.11 11.04
C ASP A 56 -1.04 7.60 10.85
N ALA A 57 -2.11 6.93 10.41
CA ALA A 57 -2.07 5.51 10.10
C ALA A 57 -1.08 5.21 8.98
N GLN A 58 -1.03 6.04 7.93
CA GLN A 58 -0.01 5.95 6.87
C GLN A 58 1.40 6.11 7.44
N ALA A 59 1.64 7.10 8.31
CA ALA A 59 2.94 7.35 8.89
C ALA A 59 3.41 6.16 9.75
N VAL A 60 2.52 5.56 10.55
CA VAL A 60 2.83 4.34 11.33
C VAL A 60 3.22 3.19 10.41
N GLN A 61 2.47 2.95 9.33
CA GLN A 61 2.82 1.89 8.38
C GLN A 61 4.13 2.18 7.63
N ARG A 62 4.37 3.44 7.26
CA ARG A 62 5.59 3.87 6.59
C ARG A 62 6.81 3.67 7.49
N GLN A 63 6.69 4.03 8.76
CA GLN A 63 7.74 3.83 9.76
C GLN A 63 8.06 2.34 9.91
N ARG A 64 7.04 1.49 10.05
CA ARG A 64 7.22 0.04 10.13
C ARG A 64 7.93 -0.55 8.90
N VAL A 65 7.62 -0.05 7.71
CA VAL A 65 8.27 -0.49 6.46
C VAL A 65 9.73 -0.04 6.40
N ALA A 66 10.04 1.17 6.91
CA ALA A 66 11.41 1.66 6.99
C ALA A 66 12.25 0.87 8.00
N ASP A 67 11.69 0.57 9.18
CA ASP A 67 12.39 -0.12 10.26
C ASP A 67 12.60 -1.62 9.96
N HIS A 68 11.66 -2.24 9.25
CA HIS A 68 11.68 -3.66 8.92
C HIS A 68 11.77 -3.91 7.42
N PHE A 69 12.60 -3.13 6.71
CA PHE A 69 12.72 -3.27 5.26
C PHE A 69 13.09 -4.72 4.88
N PRO A 70 12.37 -5.36 3.95
CA PRO A 70 12.57 -6.77 3.63
C PRO A 70 13.96 -7.02 3.05
N GLY A 71 14.64 -8.06 3.56
CA GLY A 71 15.91 -8.55 3.04
C GLY A 71 15.76 -9.34 1.74
N SER A 72 16.88 -9.86 1.23
CA SER A 72 16.95 -10.64 -0.01
C SER A 72 16.26 -12.01 0.04
N ASP A 73 15.98 -12.52 1.24
CA ASP A 73 15.28 -13.77 1.51
C ASP A 73 13.75 -13.61 1.57
N ALA A 74 13.25 -12.37 1.60
CA ALA A 74 11.84 -12.04 1.81
C ALA A 74 11.16 -11.55 0.52
N TYR A 75 11.30 -12.31 -0.58
CA TYR A 75 10.83 -11.95 -1.93
C TYR A 75 9.40 -11.39 -1.96
N TYR A 76 8.44 -12.07 -1.33
CA TYR A 76 7.04 -11.62 -1.36
C TYR A 76 6.84 -10.27 -0.65
N ASN A 77 7.47 -10.09 0.52
CA ASN A 77 7.43 -8.81 1.23
C ASN A 77 8.14 -7.71 0.44
N TYR A 78 9.23 -8.05 -0.24
CA TYR A 78 9.98 -7.13 -1.08
C TYR A 78 9.14 -6.61 -2.24
N VAL A 79 8.48 -7.51 -2.98
CA VAL A 79 7.59 -7.13 -4.10
C VAL A 79 6.44 -6.25 -3.61
N LEU A 80 5.78 -6.60 -2.50
CA LEU A 80 4.73 -5.76 -1.92
C LEU A 80 5.26 -4.40 -1.48
N THR A 81 6.48 -4.35 -0.94
CA THR A 81 7.14 -3.12 -0.54
C THR A 81 7.44 -2.23 -1.75
N LEU A 82 7.94 -2.79 -2.85
CA LEU A 82 8.16 -2.04 -4.10
C LEU A 82 6.88 -1.37 -4.61
N PHE A 83 5.74 -2.08 -4.62
CA PHE A 83 4.48 -1.50 -5.05
C PHE A 83 3.97 -0.45 -4.07
N GLY A 84 3.89 -0.79 -2.78
CA GLY A 84 3.31 0.07 -1.76
C GLY A 84 4.13 1.33 -1.50
N GLN A 85 5.41 1.14 -1.20
CA GLN A 85 6.35 2.24 -0.94
C GLN A 85 6.70 3.00 -2.21
N GLY A 86 6.81 2.32 -3.37
CA GLY A 86 7.02 3.00 -4.65
C GLY A 86 5.87 3.91 -5.02
N TRP A 87 4.62 3.48 -4.77
CA TRP A 87 3.47 4.36 -4.92
C TRP A 87 3.50 5.51 -3.90
N ASP A 88 3.77 5.25 -2.62
CA ASP A 88 3.87 6.31 -1.60
C ASP A 88 4.94 7.36 -1.94
N GLN A 89 6.07 6.94 -2.50
CA GLN A 89 7.18 7.77 -2.98
C GLN A 89 6.96 8.40 -4.37
N HIS A 90 5.76 8.31 -4.94
CA HIS A 90 5.43 8.87 -6.27
C HIS A 90 6.20 8.28 -7.46
N ARG A 91 6.86 7.12 -7.33
CA ARG A 91 7.63 6.49 -8.42
C ARG A 91 6.79 6.07 -9.64
N PHE A 92 5.50 5.83 -9.43
CA PHE A 92 4.54 5.56 -10.49
C PHE A 92 3.11 5.92 -10.09
N ARG A 93 2.26 6.23 -11.06
CA ARG A 93 0.82 6.47 -10.91
C ARG A 93 0.06 5.77 -12.03
N PHE A 94 -1.27 5.74 -11.91
CA PHE A 94 -2.15 5.23 -12.97
C PHE A 94 -3.08 6.35 -13.44
N THR A 95 -3.27 6.47 -14.75
CA THR A 95 -4.27 7.40 -15.31
C THR A 95 -5.68 6.89 -15.04
N VAL A 96 -6.69 7.73 -15.29
CA VAL A 96 -8.11 7.31 -15.23
C VAL A 96 -8.45 6.22 -16.26
N LYS A 97 -7.62 6.04 -17.29
CA LYS A 97 -7.74 4.97 -18.30
C LYS A 97 -6.96 3.71 -17.92
N GLY A 98 -6.24 3.72 -16.80
CA GLY A 98 -5.42 2.59 -16.34
C GLY A 98 -4.02 2.54 -16.95
N GLU A 99 -3.58 3.57 -17.66
CA GLU A 99 -2.22 3.63 -18.20
C GLU A 99 -1.22 3.90 -17.08
N LEU A 100 -0.03 3.29 -17.16
CA LEU A 100 1.06 3.53 -16.23
C LEU A 100 1.70 4.89 -16.50
N LEU A 101 1.77 5.73 -15.47
CA LEU A 101 2.54 6.97 -15.44
C LEU A 101 3.77 6.76 -14.57
N PRO A 102 4.90 6.32 -15.14
CA PRO A 102 6.14 6.22 -14.39
C PRO A 102 6.71 7.62 -14.10
N ASP A 103 7.31 7.78 -12.92
CA ASP A 103 8.13 8.94 -12.60
C ASP A 103 9.60 8.53 -12.75
N TRP A 104 10.08 8.55 -13.99
CA TRP A 104 11.48 8.25 -14.33
C TRP A 104 12.43 9.41 -14.00
N GLY A 105 11.94 10.47 -13.34
CA GLY A 105 12.62 11.75 -13.31
C GLY A 105 12.67 12.35 -14.73
N GLN A 106 13.33 13.49 -14.88
CA GLN A 106 13.60 14.05 -16.20
C GLN A 106 14.58 13.12 -16.97
N GLU A 107 14.10 11.99 -17.49
CA GLU A 107 14.71 11.39 -18.67
C GLU A 107 14.38 12.30 -19.85
N CYS A 108 15.25 13.32 -19.95
CA CYS A 108 15.57 14.14 -21.10
C CYS A 108 14.55 14.13 -22.23
N VAL A 109 13.80 15.22 -22.29
CA VAL A 109 13.44 15.87 -23.55
C VAL A 109 14.75 16.15 -24.33
N SER A 110 15.25 15.17 -25.07
CA SER A 110 16.19 15.38 -26.17
C SER A 110 16.41 14.11 -26.99
N SER A 111 15.73 14.02 -28.13
CA SER A 111 16.46 14.18 -29.40
C SER A 111 15.50 14.79 -30.43
N ARG A 112 16.07 15.68 -31.23
CA ARG A 112 15.49 16.38 -32.38
C ARG A 112 14.78 15.47 -33.36
#